data_AF-A0A6P0VUM1-F1
#
_entry.id   AF-A0A6P0VUM1-F1
#
_cell.length_a   1.000
_cell.length_b   1.000
_cell.length_c   1.000
_cell.angle_alpha   90.00
_cell.angle_beta   90.00
_cell.angle_gamma   90.00
#
_symmetry.space_group_name_H-M   'P 1'
#
loop_
_entity.id
_entity.type
_entity.pdbx_description
1 polymer ?
#
loop_
_entity_poly.entity_id
_entity_poly.type
_entity_poly.pdbx_seq_one_letter_code
_entity_poly.pdbx_strand_id
1 'polypeptide(L)'
;MSIQTNIQLGLCDPPEPIYLYVGSGESQGQQYLWYCFDINSERVHPVFQRGLTGYIRELRVTPKEYKGKDATKLDIVVSCDRLYIVRSGIETNFSKGLLLALSQVNDFENPLTIAVAPGEETVIFARLYNATTGERVKAEWNPNAPWLDLIQAINQKLGVSPQPQSPPPLPYRTTIDKNQFATLVSMCTERGIQTSAVLTPFGYQRGSSVLAKDYQKIMQEVLKYPVREVAF
;
A
#
# COMPACT_ATOMS: atom_id res chain seq x y z
N MET A 1 -23.13 -11.47 -18.92
CA MET A 1 -21.90 -12.25 -19.16
C MET A 1 -21.45 -12.81 -17.82
N SER A 2 -21.52 -14.12 -17.65
CA SER A 2 -21.13 -14.80 -16.42
C SER A 2 -19.60 -14.83 -16.34
N ILE A 3 -19.02 -14.22 -15.32
CA ILE A 3 -17.57 -14.27 -15.08
C ILE A 3 -17.26 -15.67 -14.55
N GLN A 4 -16.79 -16.58 -15.42
CA GLN A 4 -16.21 -17.84 -14.98
C GLN A 4 -14.85 -17.52 -14.36
N THR A 5 -14.78 -17.52 -13.03
CA THR A 5 -13.51 -17.63 -12.32
C THR A 5 -12.99 -19.05 -12.57
N ASN A 6 -12.06 -19.17 -13.50
CA ASN A 6 -11.43 -20.46 -13.79
C ASN A 6 -10.56 -20.83 -12.58
N ILE A 7 -11.07 -21.70 -11.71
CA ILE A 7 -10.37 -22.12 -10.49
C ILE A 7 -9.23 -23.04 -10.94
N GLN A 8 -8.00 -22.52 -10.94
CA GLN A 8 -6.82 -23.34 -11.15
C GLN A 8 -6.62 -24.24 -9.93
N LEU A 9 -6.67 -25.55 -10.15
CA LEU A 9 -6.32 -26.56 -9.15
C LEU A 9 -4.83 -26.91 -9.29
N GLY A 10 -4.13 -27.08 -8.16
CA GLY A 10 -2.69 -27.39 -8.12
C GLY A 10 -1.82 -26.19 -7.72
N LEU A 11 -0.54 -26.20 -8.10
CA LEU A 11 0.37 -25.08 -7.84
C LEU A 11 -0.10 -23.84 -8.62
N CYS A 12 -0.30 -22.75 -7.90
CA CYS A 12 -0.69 -21.45 -8.45
C CYS A 12 -0.08 -20.33 -7.60
N ASP A 13 0.01 -19.14 -8.18
CA ASP A 13 0.35 -17.96 -7.42
C ASP A 13 -0.80 -17.61 -6.47
N PRO A 14 -0.51 -17.24 -5.21
CA PRO A 14 -1.56 -16.82 -4.29
C PRO A 14 -2.28 -15.59 -4.86
N PRO A 15 -3.61 -15.48 -4.70
CA PRO A 15 -4.36 -14.31 -5.15
C PRO A 15 -4.07 -13.11 -4.23
N GLU A 16 -2.93 -12.45 -4.45
CA GLU A 16 -2.53 -11.28 -3.68
C GLU A 16 -3.43 -10.07 -3.98
N PRO A 17 -3.72 -9.22 -2.97
CA PRO A 17 -4.50 -8.01 -3.18
C PRO A 17 -3.75 -6.99 -4.05
N ILE A 18 -4.50 -6.29 -4.89
CA ILE A 18 -3.98 -5.18 -5.69
C ILE A 18 -4.07 -3.89 -4.86
N TYR A 19 -2.92 -3.28 -4.57
CA TYR A 19 -2.88 -1.99 -3.89
C TYR A 19 -3.02 -0.83 -4.88
N LEU A 20 -4.04 -0.01 -4.67
CA LEU A 20 -4.27 1.24 -5.39
C LEU A 20 -3.96 2.42 -4.47
N TYR A 21 -2.90 3.16 -4.78
CA TYR A 21 -2.52 4.36 -4.04
C TYR A 21 -3.21 5.57 -4.65
N VAL A 22 -3.93 6.33 -3.83
CA VAL A 22 -4.55 7.59 -4.28
C VAL A 22 -3.48 8.66 -4.39
N GLY A 23 -3.36 9.25 -5.58
CA GLY A 23 -2.38 10.28 -5.89
C GLY A 23 -2.39 10.65 -7.36
N SER A 24 -2.08 11.91 -7.67
CA SER A 24 -2.12 12.42 -9.03
C SER A 24 -0.75 12.30 -9.71
N GLY A 25 -0.80 12.13 -11.02
CA GLY A 25 0.36 12.26 -11.89
C GLY A 25 -0.07 12.22 -13.36
N GLU A 26 0.91 12.28 -14.24
CA GLU A 26 0.70 12.28 -15.68
C GLU A 26 1.56 11.21 -16.33
N SER A 27 0.98 10.48 -17.27
CA SER A 27 1.69 9.52 -18.11
C SER A 27 1.03 9.49 -19.47
N GLN A 28 1.84 9.50 -20.53
CA GLN A 28 1.35 9.48 -21.92
C GLN A 28 0.34 10.60 -22.24
N GLY A 29 0.51 11.79 -21.65
CA GLY A 29 -0.39 12.93 -21.84
C GLY A 29 -1.76 12.79 -21.16
N GLN A 30 -1.94 11.76 -20.33
CA GLN A 30 -3.18 11.52 -19.59
C GLN A 30 -2.92 11.57 -18.08
N GLN A 31 -3.77 12.30 -17.38
CA GLN A 31 -3.72 12.36 -15.92
C GLN A 31 -4.28 11.06 -15.31
N TYR A 32 -3.62 10.53 -14.29
CA TYR A 32 -4.14 9.49 -13.40
C TYR A 32 -4.31 10.05 -11.98
N LEU A 33 -5.25 9.48 -11.21
CA LEU A 33 -5.56 9.91 -9.83
C LEU A 33 -5.40 8.80 -8.80
N TRP A 34 -5.02 7.63 -9.28
CA TRP A 34 -4.52 6.54 -8.48
C TRP A 34 -3.54 5.72 -9.32
N TYR A 35 -2.74 4.90 -8.66
CA TYR A 35 -1.74 4.09 -9.31
C TYR A 35 -1.47 2.83 -8.51
N CYS A 36 -0.98 1.80 -9.17
CA CYS A 36 -0.33 0.67 -8.51
C CYS A 36 1.15 1.00 -8.34
N PHE A 37 1.73 0.64 -7.20
CA PHE A 37 3.17 0.75 -6.98
C PHE A 37 3.76 -0.65 -6.88
N ASP A 38 4.63 -1.00 -7.83
CA ASP A 38 5.42 -2.22 -7.76
C ASP A 38 6.69 -1.95 -6.95
N ILE A 39 6.78 -2.57 -5.78
CA ILE A 39 7.91 -2.43 -4.88
C ILE A 39 9.17 -3.10 -5.45
N ASN A 40 9.02 -4.18 -6.20
CA ASN A 40 10.16 -4.94 -6.73
C ASN A 40 10.88 -4.15 -7.82
N SER A 41 10.13 -3.43 -8.65
CA SER A 41 10.69 -2.61 -9.72
C SER A 41 10.79 -1.12 -9.36
N GLU A 42 10.28 -0.71 -8.18
CA GLU A 42 10.11 0.69 -7.76
C GLU A 42 9.33 1.54 -8.79
N ARG A 43 8.41 0.92 -9.54
CA ARG A 43 7.67 1.58 -10.62
C ARG A 43 6.24 1.90 -10.23
N VAL A 44 5.84 3.10 -10.64
CA VAL A 44 4.45 3.53 -10.63
C VAL A 44 3.80 3.04 -11.93
N HIS A 45 2.73 2.27 -11.79
CA HIS A 45 1.86 1.87 -12.88
C HIS A 45 0.59 2.73 -12.83
N PRO A 46 0.43 3.69 -13.75
CA PRO A 46 -0.72 4.59 -13.75
C PRO A 46 -2.00 3.80 -14.00
N VAL A 47 -3.07 4.13 -13.26
CA VAL A 47 -4.40 3.57 -13.50
C VAL A 47 -5.30 4.71 -13.97
N PHE A 48 -5.68 4.64 -15.26
CA PHE A 48 -6.40 5.72 -15.93
C PHE A 48 -7.91 5.68 -15.70
N GLN A 49 -8.46 4.51 -15.36
CA GLN A 49 -9.85 4.37 -14.96
C GLN A 49 -10.12 5.27 -13.76
N ARG A 50 -11.29 5.91 -13.71
CA ARG A 50 -11.65 6.85 -12.63
C ARG A 50 -12.61 6.25 -11.61
N GLY A 51 -13.04 5.01 -11.79
CA GLY A 51 -13.99 4.32 -10.92
C GLY A 51 -13.52 2.90 -10.61
N LEU A 52 -13.76 2.47 -9.37
CA LEU A 52 -13.60 1.10 -8.90
C LEU A 52 -14.94 0.65 -8.33
N THR A 53 -15.53 -0.37 -8.93
CA THR A 53 -16.83 -0.90 -8.52
C THR A 53 -16.66 -2.25 -7.85
N GLY A 54 -17.21 -2.41 -6.66
CA GLY A 54 -17.19 -3.68 -5.94
C GLY A 54 -17.88 -3.59 -4.59
N TYR A 55 -17.71 -4.63 -3.79
CA TYR A 55 -18.24 -4.71 -2.44
C TYR A 55 -17.18 -4.22 -1.46
N ILE A 56 -17.48 -3.15 -0.72
CA ILE A 56 -16.62 -2.72 0.38
C ILE A 56 -16.74 -3.78 1.47
N ARG A 57 -15.59 -4.28 1.94
CA ARG A 57 -15.52 -5.37 2.92
C ARG A 57 -15.05 -4.88 4.28
N GLU A 58 -14.11 -3.94 4.29
CA GLU A 58 -13.45 -3.51 5.51
C GLU A 58 -12.76 -2.15 5.31
N LEU A 59 -12.72 -1.36 6.37
CA LEU A 59 -11.88 -0.18 6.49
C LEU A 59 -10.78 -0.43 7.55
N ARG A 60 -9.51 -0.28 7.17
CA ARG A 60 -8.37 -0.47 8.08
C ARG A 60 -7.61 0.82 8.28
N VAL A 61 -7.26 1.08 9.53
CA VAL A 61 -6.35 2.17 9.92
C VAL A 61 -4.97 1.57 10.11
N THR A 62 -4.03 1.94 9.24
CA THR A 62 -2.65 1.44 9.31
C THR A 62 -1.72 2.57 9.74
N PRO A 63 -1.02 2.45 10.89
CA PRO A 63 0.07 3.35 11.22
C PRO A 63 1.22 3.10 10.24
N LYS A 64 1.74 4.17 9.64
CA LYS A 64 2.92 4.09 8.78
C LYS A 64 3.86 5.24 9.08
N GLU A 65 5.10 4.95 9.41
CA GLU A 65 6.14 5.99 9.38
C GLU A 65 6.41 6.39 7.93
N TYR A 66 6.25 7.67 7.62
CA TYR A 66 6.65 8.25 6.33
C TYR A 66 7.53 9.47 6.58
N LYS A 67 8.79 9.40 6.13
CA LYS A 67 9.79 10.47 6.30
C LYS A 67 9.99 10.90 7.77
N GLY A 68 10.00 9.95 8.70
CA GLY A 68 10.18 10.23 10.14
C GLY A 68 8.99 10.90 10.82
N LYS A 69 7.81 10.92 10.18
CA LYS A 69 6.55 11.35 10.77
C LYS A 69 5.58 10.17 10.80
N ASP A 70 4.85 10.04 11.89
CA ASP A 70 3.71 9.12 11.98
C ASP A 70 2.63 9.57 11.00
N ALA A 71 2.34 8.73 10.02
CA ALA A 71 1.30 8.97 9.03
C ALA A 71 0.27 7.84 9.10
N THR A 72 -0.95 8.19 9.50
CA THR A 72 -2.06 7.25 9.52
C THR A 72 -2.64 7.09 8.11
N LYS A 73 -2.66 5.85 7.62
CA LYS A 73 -3.26 5.49 6.32
C LYS A 73 -4.62 4.83 6.53
N LEU A 74 -5.55 5.17 5.65
CA LEU A 74 -6.81 4.48 5.48
C LEU A 74 -6.67 3.51 4.31
N ASP A 75 -6.94 2.24 4.58
CA ASP A 75 -7.08 1.20 3.58
C ASP A 75 -8.56 0.83 3.45
N ILE A 76 -9.10 0.94 2.25
CA ILE A 76 -10.44 0.47 1.91
C ILE A 76 -10.29 -0.85 1.17
N VAL A 77 -10.76 -1.93 1.78
CA VAL A 77 -10.73 -3.27 1.20
C VAL A 77 -11.99 -3.44 0.36
N VAL A 78 -11.80 -3.65 -0.95
CA VAL A 78 -12.88 -3.78 -1.92
C VAL A 78 -12.76 -5.12 -2.65
N SER A 79 -13.83 -5.91 -2.61
CA SER A 79 -13.96 -7.16 -3.35
C SER A 79 -14.60 -6.88 -4.70
N CYS A 80 -13.80 -7.05 -5.77
CA CYS A 80 -14.20 -6.85 -7.16
C CYS A 80 -13.99 -8.16 -7.95
N ASP A 81 -13.53 -8.09 -9.20
CA ASP A 81 -12.93 -9.20 -9.94
C ASP A 81 -11.68 -9.78 -9.21
N ARG A 82 -11.01 -8.93 -8.43
CA ARG A 82 -9.93 -9.27 -7.49
C ARG A 82 -10.12 -8.52 -6.18
N LEU A 83 -9.32 -8.86 -5.17
CA LEU A 83 -9.26 -8.07 -3.93
C LEU A 83 -8.43 -6.81 -4.19
N TYR A 84 -9.03 -5.64 -4.03
CA TYR A 84 -8.34 -4.35 -4.12
C TYR A 84 -8.22 -3.71 -2.74
N ILE A 85 -7.10 -3.04 -2.50
CA ILE A 85 -6.88 -2.21 -1.31
C ILE A 85 -6.60 -0.79 -1.79
N VAL A 86 -7.61 0.08 -1.68
CA VAL A 86 -7.45 1.51 -1.97
C VAL A 86 -6.84 2.18 -0.76
N ARG A 87 -5.64 2.74 -0.90
CA ARG A 87 -4.86 3.30 0.19
C ARG A 87 -4.69 4.81 0.02
N SER A 88 -5.04 5.57 1.05
CA SER A 88 -4.84 7.02 1.13
C SER A 88 -4.46 7.46 2.55
N GLY A 89 -3.97 8.70 2.70
CA GLY A 89 -3.84 9.29 4.03
C GLY A 89 -5.22 9.58 4.62
N ILE A 90 -5.44 9.29 5.92
CA ILE A 90 -6.75 9.51 6.56
C ILE A 90 -7.17 10.99 6.50
N GLU A 91 -6.21 11.91 6.57
CA GLU A 91 -6.45 13.36 6.56
C GLU A 91 -6.76 13.96 5.17
N THR A 92 -6.65 13.17 4.10
CA THR A 92 -6.84 13.67 2.73
C THR A 92 -8.31 13.96 2.41
N ASN A 93 -8.56 14.91 1.49
CA ASN A 93 -9.91 15.18 0.97
C ASN A 93 -10.59 13.93 0.38
N PHE A 94 -9.81 13.05 -0.25
CA PHE A 94 -10.29 11.76 -0.72
C PHE A 94 -10.88 10.94 0.44
N SER A 95 -10.08 10.70 1.49
CA SER A 95 -10.50 9.86 2.62
C SER A 95 -11.67 10.47 3.38
N LYS A 96 -11.60 11.78 3.69
CA LYS A 96 -12.67 12.49 4.39
C LYS A 96 -13.97 12.46 3.62
N GLY A 97 -13.94 12.80 2.33
CA GLY A 97 -15.12 12.77 1.47
C GLY A 97 -15.71 11.36 1.32
N LEU A 98 -14.85 10.33 1.21
CA LEU A 98 -15.30 8.95 1.11
C LEU A 98 -15.94 8.46 2.40
N LEU A 99 -15.33 8.70 3.56
CA LEU A 99 -15.87 8.30 4.86
C LEU A 99 -17.23 8.97 5.14
N LEU A 100 -17.36 10.26 4.82
CA LEU A 100 -18.63 10.97 4.94
C LEU A 100 -19.70 10.32 4.05
N ALA A 101 -19.38 10.02 2.79
CA ALA A 101 -20.32 9.34 1.89
C ALA A 101 -20.68 7.92 2.35
N LEU A 102 -19.70 7.14 2.80
CA LEU A 102 -19.93 5.79 3.32
C LEU A 102 -20.79 5.77 4.58
N SER A 103 -20.70 6.79 5.42
CA SER A 103 -21.53 6.87 6.63
C SER A 103 -23.03 6.95 6.31
N GLN A 104 -23.38 7.46 5.12
CA GLN A 104 -24.76 7.55 4.61
C GLN A 104 -25.27 6.24 4.00
N VAL A 105 -24.40 5.25 3.79
CA VAL A 105 -24.80 3.93 3.30
C VAL A 105 -25.39 3.13 4.46
N ASN A 106 -26.58 2.58 4.24
CA ASN A 106 -27.26 1.71 5.20
C ASN A 106 -27.07 0.23 4.88
N ASP A 107 -27.01 -0.09 3.58
CA ASP A 107 -26.89 -1.44 3.09
C ASP A 107 -25.64 -1.57 2.20
N PHE A 108 -24.71 -2.44 2.63
CA PHE A 108 -23.47 -2.76 1.93
C PHE A 108 -23.53 -4.07 1.14
N GLU A 109 -24.71 -4.72 1.07
CA GLU A 109 -24.94 -5.89 0.23
C GLU A 109 -24.98 -5.53 -1.25
N ASN A 110 -25.22 -4.26 -1.58
CA ASN A 110 -25.16 -3.74 -2.94
C ASN A 110 -23.75 -3.25 -3.30
N PRO A 111 -23.27 -3.50 -4.53
CA PRO A 111 -21.97 -3.00 -4.96
C PRO A 111 -21.97 -1.46 -5.02
N LEU A 112 -20.83 -0.88 -4.68
CA LEU A 112 -20.61 0.57 -4.67
C LEU A 112 -19.50 0.91 -5.66
N THR A 113 -19.63 2.06 -6.32
CA THR A 113 -18.56 2.62 -7.16
C THR A 113 -17.86 3.74 -6.40
N ILE A 114 -16.56 3.55 -6.12
CA ILE A 114 -15.67 4.61 -5.65
C ILE A 114 -15.07 5.28 -6.88
N ALA A 115 -15.40 6.54 -7.12
CA ALA A 115 -14.84 7.33 -8.21
C ALA A 115 -13.91 8.44 -7.71
N VAL A 116 -12.80 8.63 -8.41
CA VAL A 116 -11.83 9.71 -8.16
C VAL A 116 -12.05 10.88 -9.11
N ALA A 117 -12.09 12.08 -8.55
CA ALA A 117 -12.21 13.33 -9.30
C ALA A 117 -11.06 14.29 -8.94
N PRO A 118 -10.49 15.00 -9.93
CA PRO A 118 -9.44 15.97 -9.65
C PRO A 118 -10.06 17.20 -8.98
N GLY A 119 -9.31 17.78 -8.03
CA GLY A 119 -9.53 19.11 -7.50
C GLY A 119 -8.48 20.09 -8.01
N GLU A 120 -8.33 21.21 -7.30
CA GLU A 120 -7.23 22.14 -7.54
C GLU A 120 -5.90 21.52 -7.08
N GLU A 121 -4.82 21.86 -7.79
CA GLU A 121 -3.46 21.37 -7.51
C GLU A 121 -3.36 19.84 -7.44
N THR A 122 -2.95 19.29 -6.29
CA THR A 122 -2.81 17.86 -6.02
C THR A 122 -4.02 17.26 -5.30
N VAL A 123 -5.11 18.01 -5.16
CA VAL A 123 -6.29 17.55 -4.42
C VAL A 123 -7.05 16.51 -5.24
N ILE A 124 -7.46 15.43 -4.57
CA ILE A 124 -8.28 14.37 -5.15
C ILE A 124 -9.51 14.19 -4.27
N PHE A 125 -10.68 14.20 -4.89
CA PHE A 125 -11.96 13.96 -4.24
C PHE A 125 -12.45 12.54 -4.53
N ALA A 126 -13.07 11.94 -3.51
CA ALA A 126 -13.85 10.72 -3.69
C ALA A 126 -15.31 11.07 -4.00
N ARG A 127 -15.94 10.28 -4.87
CA ARG A 127 -17.38 10.24 -5.08
C ARG A 127 -17.84 8.80 -4.92
N LEU A 128 -18.93 8.60 -4.21
CA LEU A 128 -19.50 7.27 -4.00
C LEU A 128 -20.83 7.19 -4.75
N TYR A 129 -21.04 6.09 -5.46
CA TYR A 129 -22.29 5.81 -6.17
C TYR A 129 -22.81 4.45 -5.79
N ASN A 130 -24.13 4.32 -5.71
CA ASN A 130 -24.77 3.01 -5.75
C ASN A 130 -24.58 2.45 -7.16
N ALA A 131 -23.90 1.30 -7.29
CA ALA A 131 -23.57 0.77 -8.62
C ALA A 131 -24.79 0.17 -9.34
N THR A 132 -25.84 -0.19 -8.60
CA THR A 132 -27.10 -0.72 -9.15
C THR A 132 -27.96 0.41 -9.72
N THR A 133 -28.08 1.53 -9.02
CA THR A 133 -28.95 2.65 -9.46
C THR A 133 -28.19 3.74 -10.23
N GLY A 134 -26.86 3.79 -10.10
CA GLY A 134 -26.03 4.87 -10.62
C GLY A 134 -26.14 6.17 -9.83
N GLU A 135 -26.92 6.20 -8.75
CA GLU A 135 -27.15 7.40 -7.96
C GLU A 135 -25.95 7.73 -7.07
N ARG A 136 -25.62 9.03 -7.01
CA ARG A 136 -24.54 9.51 -6.14
C ARG A 136 -25.01 9.55 -4.69
N VAL A 137 -24.25 8.90 -3.82
CA VAL A 137 -24.40 9.06 -2.36
C VAL A 137 -23.89 10.45 -1.97
N LYS A 138 -24.79 11.29 -1.47
CA LYS A 138 -24.49 12.65 -1.04
C LYS A 138 -24.23 12.68 0.45
N ALA A 139 -23.23 13.43 0.86
CA ALA A 139 -22.94 13.72 2.26
C ALA A 139 -22.54 15.19 2.39
N GLU A 140 -22.90 15.80 3.51
CA GLU A 140 -22.46 17.15 3.84
C GLU A 140 -20.98 17.13 4.24
N TRP A 141 -20.25 18.17 3.83
CA TRP A 141 -18.86 18.31 4.19
C TRP A 141 -18.71 18.70 5.65
N ASN A 142 -17.98 17.89 6.43
CA ASN A 142 -17.62 18.19 7.80
C ASN A 142 -16.13 17.92 8.03
N PRO A 143 -15.27 18.95 8.07
CA PRO A 143 -13.82 18.77 8.23
C PRO A 143 -13.39 18.31 9.63
N ASN A 144 -14.30 18.35 10.60
CA ASN A 144 -14.05 18.02 12.01
C ASN A 144 -14.83 16.76 12.45
N ALA A 145 -15.28 15.93 11.49
CA ALA A 145 -16.01 14.72 11.83
C ALA A 145 -15.10 13.74 12.60
N PRO A 146 -15.67 12.91 13.49
CA PRO A 146 -14.89 11.95 14.27
C PRO A 146 -14.48 10.77 13.39
N TRP A 147 -13.36 10.90 12.68
CA TRP A 147 -12.96 9.97 11.61
C TRP A 147 -12.82 8.51 12.06
N LEU A 148 -12.24 8.28 13.23
CA LEU A 148 -12.06 6.93 13.78
C LEU A 148 -13.41 6.31 14.17
N ASP A 149 -14.31 7.09 14.77
CA ASP A 149 -15.65 6.63 15.14
C ASP A 149 -16.49 6.33 13.90
N LEU A 150 -16.36 7.15 12.84
CA LEU A 150 -16.99 6.88 11.54
C LEU A 150 -16.49 5.57 10.94
N ILE A 151 -15.18 5.32 10.96
CA ILE A 151 -14.59 4.06 10.48
C ILE A 151 -15.15 2.88 11.27
N GLN A 152 -15.20 2.98 12.60
CA GLN A 152 -15.75 1.93 13.45
C GLN A 152 -17.24 1.68 13.16
N ALA A 153 -18.05 2.73 13.04
CA ALA A 153 -19.46 2.63 12.72
C ALA A 153 -19.71 2.00 11.34
N ILE A 154 -18.90 2.35 10.34
CA ILE A 154 -18.96 1.73 9.00
C ILE A 154 -18.57 0.25 9.08
N ASN A 155 -17.49 -0.10 9.78
CA ASN A 155 -17.09 -1.50 9.94
C ASN A 155 -18.15 -2.35 10.66
N GLN A 156 -18.88 -1.78 11.63
CA GLN A 156 -20.03 -2.45 12.24
C GLN A 156 -21.13 -2.75 11.23
N LYS A 157 -21.47 -1.77 10.37
CA LYS A 157 -22.44 -1.97 9.26
C LYS A 157 -21.96 -3.03 8.25
N LEU A 158 -20.64 -3.14 8.05
CA LEU A 158 -20.02 -4.15 7.20
C LEU A 158 -19.98 -5.56 7.83
N GLY A 159 -20.40 -5.71 9.09
CA GLY A 159 -20.34 -6.99 9.81
C GLY A 159 -18.92 -7.41 10.21
N VAL A 160 -17.96 -6.48 10.19
CA VAL A 160 -16.58 -6.75 10.60
C VAL A 160 -16.54 -6.85 12.12
N SER A 161 -16.34 -8.06 12.64
CA SER A 161 -16.07 -8.24 14.07
C SER A 161 -14.75 -7.55 14.44
N PRO A 162 -14.64 -6.91 15.61
CA PRO A 162 -13.39 -6.32 16.08
C PRO A 162 -12.39 -7.46 16.35
N GLN A 163 -11.67 -7.88 15.31
CA GLN A 163 -10.49 -8.71 15.50
C GLN A 163 -9.36 -7.83 16.04
N PRO A 164 -8.47 -8.36 16.90
CA PRO A 164 -7.20 -7.70 17.15
C PRO A 164 -6.57 -7.46 15.78
N GLN A 165 -6.27 -6.19 15.49
CA GLN A 165 -5.56 -5.81 14.28
C GLN A 165 -4.27 -6.62 14.24
N SER A 166 -4.27 -7.72 13.49
CA SER A 166 -3.00 -8.28 13.05
C SER A 166 -2.39 -7.14 12.24
N PRO A 167 -1.16 -6.69 12.56
CA PRO A 167 -0.51 -5.70 11.75
C PRO A 167 -0.65 -6.19 10.30
N PRO A 168 -1.08 -5.32 9.36
CA PRO A 168 -1.12 -5.73 7.96
C PRO A 168 0.23 -6.36 7.67
N PRO A 169 0.31 -7.50 6.93
CA PRO A 169 1.60 -7.99 6.50
C PRO A 169 2.32 -6.78 5.93
N LEU A 170 3.42 -6.38 6.59
CA LEU A 170 4.23 -5.26 6.14
C LEU A 170 4.44 -5.53 4.65
N PRO A 171 4.13 -4.58 3.74
CA PRO A 171 4.35 -4.81 2.31
C PRO A 171 5.79 -5.31 2.21
N TYR A 172 5.93 -6.56 1.74
CA TYR A 172 7.00 -7.47 2.11
C TYR A 172 8.25 -6.72 2.57
N ARG A 173 8.62 -6.89 3.84
CA ARG A 173 9.97 -6.59 4.27
C ARG A 173 10.84 -7.65 3.57
N THR A 174 11.04 -7.53 2.26
CA THR A 174 11.81 -8.48 1.46
C THR A 174 13.22 -8.30 1.95
N THR A 175 13.67 -9.27 2.74
CA THR A 175 15.03 -9.31 3.20
C THR A 175 15.87 -9.95 2.13
N ILE A 176 17.14 -9.59 2.06
CA ILE A 176 18.05 -10.32 1.21
C ILE A 176 18.07 -11.79 1.62
N ASP A 177 18.21 -12.68 0.64
CA ASP A 177 18.28 -14.11 0.91
C ASP A 177 19.63 -14.49 1.57
N LYS A 178 19.73 -15.75 2.00
CA LYS A 178 20.94 -16.26 2.66
C LYS A 178 22.18 -16.17 1.78
N ASN A 179 22.04 -16.35 0.46
CA ASN A 179 23.16 -16.29 -0.48
C ASN A 179 23.63 -14.85 -0.64
N GLN A 180 22.71 -13.90 -0.79
CA GLN A 180 23.01 -12.48 -0.85
C GLN A 180 23.71 -11.97 0.43
N PHE A 181 23.26 -12.43 1.60
CA PHE A 181 23.93 -12.12 2.86
C PHE A 181 25.31 -12.77 2.96
N ALA A 182 25.47 -14.02 2.50
CA ALA A 182 26.77 -14.70 2.45
C ALA A 182 27.77 -13.96 1.54
N THR A 183 27.32 -13.49 0.37
CA THR A 183 28.12 -12.67 -0.55
C THR A 183 28.57 -11.37 0.11
N LEU A 184 27.66 -10.67 0.80
CA LEU A 184 28.01 -9.46 1.54
C LEU A 184 29.10 -9.73 2.59
N VAL A 185 28.97 -10.82 3.35
CA VAL A 185 29.96 -11.22 4.37
C VAL A 185 31.31 -11.59 3.73
N SER A 186 31.32 -12.30 2.59
CA SER A 186 32.54 -12.63 1.86
C SER A 186 33.29 -11.37 1.43
N MET A 187 32.59 -10.43 0.80
CA MET A 187 33.20 -9.17 0.35
C MET A 187 33.71 -8.30 1.50
N CYS A 188 33.00 -8.27 2.63
CA CYS A 188 33.51 -7.58 3.82
C CYS A 188 34.80 -8.24 4.32
N THR A 189 34.85 -9.58 4.32
CA THR A 189 36.01 -10.37 4.78
C THR A 189 37.23 -10.16 3.88
N GLU A 190 37.05 -10.22 2.56
CA GLU A 190 38.10 -9.98 1.55
C GLU A 190 38.72 -8.58 1.66
N ARG A 191 37.95 -7.62 2.18
CA ARG A 191 38.37 -6.22 2.36
C ARG A 191 38.77 -5.91 3.81
N GLY A 192 38.77 -6.90 4.71
CA GLY A 192 39.15 -6.74 6.11
C GLY A 192 38.18 -5.88 6.94
N ILE A 193 36.93 -5.76 6.51
CA ILE A 193 35.90 -4.93 7.17
C ILE A 193 34.98 -5.83 7.98
N GLN A 194 34.57 -5.37 9.16
CA GLN A 194 33.46 -6.02 9.87
C GLN A 194 32.13 -5.71 9.18
N THR A 195 31.33 -6.74 8.88
CA THR A 195 30.01 -6.56 8.27
C THR A 195 29.11 -5.62 9.07
N SER A 196 29.21 -5.64 10.41
CA SER A 196 28.50 -4.70 11.30
C SER A 196 28.86 -3.23 11.06
N ALA A 197 30.10 -2.93 10.70
CA ALA A 197 30.55 -1.55 10.45
C ALA A 197 29.90 -0.97 9.19
N VAL A 198 29.56 -1.82 8.21
CA VAL A 198 28.88 -1.40 6.97
C VAL A 198 27.36 -1.40 7.14
N LEU A 199 26.82 -2.25 8.02
CA LEU A 199 25.39 -2.37 8.27
C LEU A 199 24.83 -1.32 9.24
N THR A 200 25.60 -0.92 10.25
CA THR A 200 25.17 0.04 11.30
C THR A 200 24.78 1.42 10.74
N PRO A 201 25.51 2.02 9.78
CA PRO A 201 25.12 3.30 9.16
C PRO A 201 23.76 3.26 8.45
N PHE A 202 23.32 2.08 8.04
CA PHE A 202 22.01 1.85 7.43
C PHE A 202 20.94 1.46 8.46
N GLY A 203 21.24 1.55 9.76
CA GLY A 203 20.32 1.28 10.86
C GLY A 203 20.14 -0.20 11.22
N TYR A 204 20.98 -1.09 10.70
CA TYR A 204 20.92 -2.52 11.01
C TYR A 204 21.75 -2.87 12.24
N GLN A 205 21.13 -3.59 13.18
CA GLN A 205 21.79 -4.12 14.37
C GLN A 205 22.05 -5.62 14.23
N ARG A 206 22.90 -6.17 15.09
CA ARG A 206 23.18 -7.62 15.13
C ARG A 206 21.88 -8.41 15.27
N GLY A 207 21.68 -9.39 14.38
CA GLY A 207 20.45 -10.22 14.34
C GLY A 207 19.30 -9.61 13.52
N SER A 208 19.44 -8.39 13.01
CA SER A 208 18.45 -7.78 12.11
C SER A 208 18.57 -8.35 10.69
N SER A 209 17.44 -8.59 10.04
CA SER A 209 17.41 -8.94 8.63
C SER A 209 17.62 -7.70 7.74
N VAL A 210 18.53 -7.81 6.77
CA VAL A 210 18.88 -6.71 5.84
C VAL A 210 17.82 -6.61 4.75
N LEU A 211 17.34 -5.40 4.45
CA LEU A 211 16.31 -5.18 3.43
C LEU A 211 16.89 -5.20 2.03
N ALA A 212 16.19 -5.85 1.10
CA ALA A 212 16.56 -5.95 -0.31
C ALA A 212 16.78 -4.57 -0.95
N LYS A 213 15.96 -3.57 -0.60
CA LYS A 213 16.09 -2.19 -1.08
C LYS A 213 17.42 -1.51 -0.71
N ASP A 214 18.02 -1.91 0.41
CA ASP A 214 19.26 -1.30 0.92
C ASP A 214 20.50 -2.09 0.46
N TYR A 215 20.32 -3.32 -0.03
CA TYR A 215 21.41 -4.22 -0.40
C TYR A 215 22.39 -3.61 -1.38
N GLN A 216 21.92 -3.02 -2.48
CA GLN A 216 22.79 -2.42 -3.49
C GLN A 216 23.62 -1.27 -2.91
N LYS A 217 23.05 -0.44 -2.05
CA LYS A 217 23.76 0.69 -1.42
C LYS A 217 24.81 0.20 -0.43
N ILE A 218 24.49 -0.84 0.35
CA ILE A 218 25.43 -1.50 1.26
C ILE A 218 26.60 -2.09 0.46
N MET A 219 26.33 -2.77 -0.66
CA MET A 219 27.36 -3.35 -1.52
C MET A 219 28.28 -2.27 -2.11
N GLN A 220 27.73 -1.13 -2.53
CA GLN A 220 28.53 0.01 -2.98
C GLN A 220 29.40 0.59 -1.85
N GLU A 221 28.91 0.59 -0.61
CA GLU A 221 29.70 1.03 0.55
C GLU A 221 30.89 0.09 0.81
N VAL A 222 30.68 -1.23 0.69
CA VAL A 222 31.78 -2.23 0.80
C VAL A 222 32.85 -2.00 -0.27
N LEU A 223 32.45 -1.66 -1.50
CA LEU A 223 33.36 -1.46 -2.63
C LEU A 223 34.29 -0.25 -2.47
N LYS A 224 34.02 0.68 -1.55
CA LYS A 224 34.90 1.83 -1.27
C LYS A 224 36.22 1.43 -0.60
N TYR A 225 36.28 0.26 0.01
CA TYR A 225 37.46 -0.23 0.70
C TYR A 225 38.30 -1.07 -0.27
N PRO A 226 39.62 -0.94 -0.29
CA PRO A 226 40.48 -1.76 -1.15
C PRO A 226 40.41 -3.24 -0.76
N VAL A 227 40.65 -4.14 -1.72
CA VAL A 227 40.83 -5.56 -1.42
C VAL A 227 42.10 -5.70 -0.60
N ARG A 228 42.07 -6.52 0.44
CA ARG A 228 43.26 -6.77 1.25
C ARG A 228 44.24 -7.56 0.39
N GLU A 229 45.35 -6.94 0.00
CA GLU A 229 46.45 -7.68 -0.62
C GLU A 229 47.04 -8.62 0.44
N VAL A 230 46.91 -9.92 0.18
CA VAL A 230 47.60 -10.94 0.97
C VAL A 230 49.04 -10.93 0.46
N ALA A 231 49.94 -10.26 1.18
CA ALA A 231 51.36 -10.46 0.98
C ALA A 231 51.67 -11.93 1.31
N PHE A 232 52.10 -12.68 0.29
CA PHE A 232 52.60 -14.05 0.44
C PHE A 232 53.91 -14.06 1.24
#